data_AF-A0A7H0HJ76-F1
#
_entry.id   AF-A0A7H0HJ76-F1
#
_cell.length_a   1.000
_cell.length_b   1.000
_cell.length_c   1.000
_cell.angle_alpha   90.00
_cell.angle_beta   90.00
_cell.angle_gamma   90.00
#
_symmetry.space_group_name_H-M   'P 1'
#
loop_
_entity.id
_entity.type
_entity.pdbx_description
1 polymer ?
#
loop_
_entity_poly.entity_id
_entity_poly.type
_entity_poly.pdbx_seq_one_letter_code
_entity_poly.pdbx_strand_id
1 'polypeptide(L)'
;MIDLERLQSIGLAPGPAERALQALEGGDLRGFVHELLLHGLWSDIVDEAQPQPQWMERWQQLAANGFPIIDTAALQRLLDAGVDAHDLTGVVRSAQILAIYNVAQRLDYPALGLGWDLPEAATPHLACVSEAAPNATQPLAQRLHALAPELLGRDPSGRFGEPRPLALRQWQALPDAPRERIRTLVQENHRAQAAAMWRQHVGGELRACLNAVDVLKGALQEIR
;
A
#
# COMPACT_ATOMS: atom_id res chain seq x y z
N MET A 1 4.45 11.53 -26.68
CA MET A 1 4.57 12.63 -25.71
C MET A 1 3.96 12.13 -24.41
N ILE A 2 4.58 12.40 -23.26
CA ILE A 2 3.98 12.04 -21.96
C ILE A 2 3.03 13.17 -21.60
N ASP A 3 1.80 12.84 -21.25
CA ASP A 3 0.74 13.79 -20.85
C ASP A 3 0.04 13.29 -19.58
N LEU A 4 -0.85 14.13 -19.04
CA LEU A 4 -1.55 13.85 -17.79
C LEU A 4 -2.42 12.59 -17.89
N GLU A 5 -3.11 12.40 -19.02
CA GLU A 5 -3.97 11.25 -19.26
C GLU A 5 -3.16 9.95 -19.22
N ARG A 6 -1.97 9.95 -19.83
CA ARG A 6 -1.10 8.79 -19.81
C ARG A 6 -0.55 8.49 -18.41
N LEU A 7 -0.20 9.50 -17.62
CA LEU A 7 0.23 9.31 -16.23
C LEU A 7 -0.89 8.76 -15.36
N GLN A 8 -2.11 9.23 -15.54
CA GLN A 8 -3.28 8.69 -14.83
C GLN A 8 -3.63 7.27 -15.30
N SER A 9 -3.43 6.95 -16.58
CA SER A 9 -3.69 5.61 -17.13
C SER A 9 -2.79 4.51 -16.53
N ILE A 10 -1.60 4.87 -16.05
CA ILE A 10 -0.71 3.95 -15.32
C ILE A 10 -0.98 3.94 -13.81
N GLY A 11 -2.02 4.63 -13.35
CA GLY A 11 -2.53 4.60 -11.99
C GLY A 11 -2.04 5.72 -11.08
N LEU A 12 -1.32 6.74 -11.58
CA LEU A 12 -0.98 7.89 -10.73
C LEU A 12 -2.27 8.66 -10.40
N ALA A 13 -2.46 8.98 -9.12
CA ALA A 13 -3.53 9.88 -8.70
C ALA A 13 -3.34 11.28 -9.32
N PRO A 14 -4.41 12.10 -9.44
CA PRO A 14 -4.36 13.39 -10.13
C PRO A 14 -3.23 14.32 -9.65
N GLY A 15 -3.09 14.52 -8.33
CA GLY A 15 -2.05 15.39 -7.78
C GLY A 15 -0.61 14.91 -8.07
N PRO A 16 -0.25 13.64 -7.81
CA PRO A 16 1.03 13.08 -8.27
C PRO A 16 1.27 13.18 -9.78
N ALA A 17 0.24 12.92 -10.60
CA ALA A 17 0.35 13.00 -12.05
C ALA A 17 0.64 14.44 -12.53
N GLU A 18 -0.02 15.43 -11.93
CA GLU A 18 0.26 16.85 -12.17
C GLU A 18 1.69 17.25 -11.79
N ARG A 19 2.17 16.81 -10.61
CA ARG A 19 3.56 17.07 -10.17
C ARG A 19 4.58 16.44 -11.11
N ALA A 20 4.34 15.21 -11.55
CA ALA A 20 5.21 14.52 -12.49
C ALA A 20 5.27 15.26 -13.84
N LEU A 21 4.11 15.67 -14.36
CA LEU A 21 4.05 16.43 -15.62
C LEU A 21 4.76 17.78 -15.51
N GLN A 22 4.51 18.54 -14.43
CA GLN A 22 5.18 19.82 -14.16
C GLN A 22 6.70 19.66 -14.06
N ALA A 23 7.17 18.61 -13.39
CA ALA A 23 8.60 18.31 -13.31
C ALA A 23 9.20 18.06 -14.71
N LEU A 24 8.52 17.25 -15.53
CA LEU A 24 8.95 16.96 -16.89
C LEU A 24 8.97 18.22 -17.79
N GLU A 25 7.93 19.04 -17.73
CA GLU A 25 7.84 20.32 -18.46
C GLU A 25 8.89 21.34 -18.01
N GLY A 26 9.23 21.34 -16.72
CA GLY A 26 10.29 22.17 -16.14
C GLY A 26 11.71 21.65 -16.37
N GLY A 27 11.89 20.49 -17.04
CA GLY A 27 13.18 19.86 -17.24
C GLY A 27 13.78 19.18 -15.99
N ASP A 28 12.98 19.05 -14.92
CA ASP A 28 13.32 18.33 -13.69
C ASP A 28 13.08 16.82 -13.85
N LEU A 29 14.03 16.15 -14.52
CA LEU A 29 13.97 14.71 -14.74
C LEU A 29 13.96 13.91 -13.42
N ARG A 30 14.72 14.35 -12.42
CA ARG A 30 14.79 13.67 -11.11
C ARG A 30 13.46 13.77 -10.37
N GLY A 31 12.75 14.90 -10.44
CA GLY A 31 11.40 15.05 -9.89
C GLY A 31 10.38 14.16 -10.59
N PHE A 32 10.45 14.06 -11.91
CA PHE A 32 9.60 13.15 -12.68
C PHE A 32 9.84 11.67 -12.29
N VAL A 33 11.10 11.23 -12.25
CA VAL A 33 11.46 9.86 -11.87
C VAL A 33 11.08 9.56 -10.42
N HIS A 34 11.22 10.53 -9.51
CA HIS A 34 10.82 10.41 -8.11
C HIS A 34 9.34 10.07 -7.96
N GLU A 35 8.46 10.80 -8.65
CA GLU A 35 7.01 10.53 -8.61
C GLU A 35 6.67 9.15 -9.18
N LEU A 36 7.33 8.73 -10.27
CA LEU A 36 7.13 7.40 -10.85
C LEU A 36 7.62 6.26 -9.95
N LEU A 37 8.77 6.44 -9.28
CA LEU A 37 9.31 5.44 -8.36
C LEU A 37 8.42 5.28 -7.12
N LEU A 38 7.98 6.40 -6.53
CA LEU A 38 7.05 6.37 -5.40
C LEU A 38 5.73 5.68 -5.78
N HIS A 39 5.18 6.00 -6.95
CA HIS A 39 4.00 5.31 -7.49
C HIS A 39 4.26 3.81 -7.68
N GLY A 40 5.37 3.45 -8.34
CA GLY A 40 5.72 2.07 -8.61
C GLY A 40 5.86 1.23 -7.34
N LEU A 41 6.51 1.76 -6.30
CA LEU A 41 6.63 1.09 -5.00
C LEU A 41 5.27 0.80 -4.37
N TRP A 42 4.30 1.72 -4.48
CA TRP A 42 2.96 1.53 -3.93
C TRP A 42 2.04 0.68 -4.80
N SER A 43 2.30 0.58 -6.11
CA SER A 43 1.41 -0.09 -7.08
C SER A 43 1.21 -1.59 -6.83
N ASP A 44 2.15 -2.24 -6.13
CA ASP A 44 2.10 -3.67 -5.81
C ASP A 44 1.66 -3.96 -4.36
N ILE A 45 1.40 -2.92 -3.57
CA ILE A 45 0.88 -3.08 -2.21
C ILE A 45 -0.58 -3.52 -2.25
N VAL A 46 -0.95 -4.46 -1.39
CA VAL A 46 -2.33 -4.93 -1.25
C VAL A 46 -3.31 -3.78 -1.07
N ASP A 47 -4.33 -3.74 -1.94
CA ASP A 47 -5.49 -2.89 -1.78
C ASP A 47 -6.49 -3.53 -0.79
N GLU A 48 -6.68 -2.88 0.35
CA GLU A 48 -7.61 -3.28 1.41
C GLU A 48 -8.96 -2.55 1.31
N ALA A 49 -9.19 -1.79 0.24
CA ALA A 49 -10.47 -1.15 -0.05
C ALA A 49 -11.48 -2.11 -0.70
N GLN A 50 -11.03 -3.27 -1.19
CA GLN A 50 -11.92 -4.27 -1.78
C GLN A 50 -12.54 -5.18 -0.70
N PRO A 51 -13.82 -5.59 -0.85
CA PRO A 51 -14.46 -6.52 0.08
C PRO A 51 -13.76 -7.87 0.19
N GLN A 52 -13.13 -8.34 -0.90
CA GLN A 52 -12.38 -9.60 -0.92
C GLN A 52 -10.91 -9.32 -1.28
N PRO A 53 -9.93 -9.95 -0.60
CA PRO A 53 -8.52 -9.71 -0.89
C PRO A 53 -8.13 -10.30 -2.25
N GLN A 54 -7.90 -9.43 -3.24
CA GLN A 54 -7.59 -9.84 -4.61
C GLN A 54 -6.15 -10.37 -4.79
N TRP A 55 -5.25 -10.08 -3.83
CA TRP A 55 -3.85 -10.47 -3.92
C TRP A 55 -3.63 -11.98 -3.95
N MET A 56 -4.52 -12.76 -3.32
CA MET A 56 -4.44 -14.22 -3.32
C MET A 56 -4.64 -14.78 -4.72
N GLU A 57 -5.63 -14.28 -5.46
CA GLU A 57 -5.86 -14.66 -6.85
C GLU A 57 -4.67 -14.25 -7.73
N ARG A 58 -4.17 -13.02 -7.55
CA ARG A 58 -2.97 -12.54 -8.26
C ARG A 58 -1.77 -13.46 -8.02
N TRP A 59 -1.55 -13.89 -6.78
CA TRP A 59 -0.45 -14.81 -6.45
C TRP A 59 -0.62 -16.19 -7.08
N GLN A 60 -1.85 -16.72 -7.08
CA GLN A 60 -2.15 -17.99 -7.76
C GLN A 60 -1.88 -17.89 -9.27
N GLN A 61 -2.30 -16.79 -9.91
CA GLN A 61 -2.04 -16.54 -11.32
C GLN A 61 -0.54 -16.41 -11.62
N LEU A 62 0.21 -15.67 -10.79
CA LEU A 62 1.66 -15.52 -10.95
C LEU A 62 2.39 -16.86 -10.80
N ALA A 63 2.01 -17.68 -9.80
CA ALA A 63 2.58 -19.01 -9.62
C ALA A 63 2.27 -19.93 -10.80
N ALA A 64 1.04 -19.90 -11.32
CA ALA A 64 0.64 -20.66 -12.51
C ALA A 64 1.44 -20.24 -13.76
N ASN A 65 1.83 -18.96 -13.83
CA ASN A 65 2.68 -18.42 -14.89
C ASN A 65 4.18 -18.65 -14.66
N GLY A 66 4.56 -19.46 -13.66
CA GLY A 66 5.94 -19.86 -13.41
C GLY A 66 6.76 -18.87 -12.59
N PHE A 67 6.13 -17.94 -11.86
CA PHE A 67 6.87 -17.05 -10.95
C PHE A 67 7.51 -17.87 -9.81
N PRO A 68 8.85 -17.83 -9.62
CA PRO A 68 9.57 -18.91 -8.94
C PRO A 68 9.48 -18.93 -7.40
N ILE A 69 8.87 -17.92 -6.76
CA ILE A 69 9.01 -17.68 -5.29
C ILE A 69 7.64 -17.70 -4.57
N ILE A 70 6.55 -18.11 -5.22
CA ILE A 70 5.22 -18.15 -4.58
C ILE A 70 4.85 -19.60 -4.20
N ASP A 71 4.78 -19.89 -2.91
CA ASP A 71 4.28 -21.17 -2.38
C ASP A 71 2.76 -21.13 -2.20
N THR A 72 2.02 -21.32 -3.30
CA THR A 72 0.55 -21.37 -3.29
C THR A 72 0.00 -22.56 -2.50
N ALA A 73 0.76 -23.65 -2.39
CA ALA A 73 0.35 -24.82 -1.62
C ALA A 73 0.35 -24.53 -0.11
N ALA A 74 1.35 -23.79 0.39
CA ALA A 74 1.35 -23.32 1.77
C ALA A 74 0.19 -22.36 2.07
N LEU A 75 -0.09 -21.42 1.15
CA LEU A 75 -1.24 -20.53 1.29
C LEU A 75 -2.55 -21.33 1.37
N GLN A 76 -2.75 -22.31 0.50
CA GLN A 76 -3.96 -23.14 0.52
C GLN A 76 -4.09 -23.92 1.84
N ARG A 77 -3.00 -24.51 2.36
CA ARG A 77 -3.04 -25.21 3.66
C ARG A 77 -3.45 -24.29 4.82
N LEU A 78 -3.05 -23.02 4.80
CA LEU A 78 -3.46 -22.05 5.82
C LEU A 78 -4.97 -21.74 5.72
N LEU A 79 -5.47 -21.53 4.50
CA LEU A 79 -6.89 -21.29 4.27
C LEU A 79 -7.74 -22.51 4.65
N ASP A 80 -7.28 -23.72 4.29
CA ASP A 80 -7.94 -24.99 4.64
C ASP A 80 -7.96 -25.23 6.16
N ALA A 81 -6.96 -24.71 6.89
CA ALA A 81 -6.92 -24.73 8.35
C ALA A 81 -7.88 -23.72 9.01
N GLY A 82 -8.60 -22.92 8.21
CA GLY A 82 -9.58 -21.95 8.69
C GLY A 82 -8.98 -20.59 9.10
N VAL A 83 -7.75 -20.26 8.66
CA VAL A 83 -7.19 -18.93 8.87
C VAL A 83 -8.00 -17.89 8.09
N ASP A 84 -8.38 -16.79 8.74
CA ASP A 84 -9.08 -15.69 8.07
C ASP A 84 -8.17 -15.01 7.03
N ALA A 85 -8.63 -14.94 5.79
CA ALA A 85 -7.92 -14.28 4.70
C ALA A 85 -7.68 -12.78 4.96
N HIS A 86 -8.56 -12.12 5.72
CA HIS A 86 -8.36 -10.72 6.12
C HIS A 86 -7.25 -10.58 7.16
N ASP A 87 -7.04 -11.55 8.05
CA ASP A 87 -5.89 -11.55 8.93
C ASP A 87 -4.59 -11.68 8.12
N LEU A 88 -4.54 -12.65 7.20
CA LEU A 88 -3.40 -12.82 6.29
C LEU A 88 -3.12 -11.55 5.48
N THR A 89 -4.16 -10.87 5.01
CA THR A 89 -4.02 -9.60 4.28
C THR A 89 -3.30 -8.53 5.10
N GLY A 90 -3.50 -8.50 6.42
CA GLY A 90 -2.80 -7.56 7.31
C GLY A 90 -1.32 -7.85 7.38
N VAL A 91 -0.98 -9.13 7.58
CA VAL A 91 0.42 -9.60 7.61
C VAL A 91 1.12 -9.32 6.28
N VAL A 92 0.48 -9.66 5.17
CA VAL A 92 1.01 -9.45 3.82
C VAL A 92 1.25 -7.96 3.57
N ARG A 93 0.28 -7.09 3.89
CA ARG A 93 0.46 -5.65 3.76
C ARG A 93 1.63 -5.15 4.59
N SER A 94 1.71 -5.48 5.87
CA SER A 94 2.82 -5.06 6.73
C SER A 94 4.18 -5.51 6.20
N ALA A 95 4.27 -6.76 5.69
CA ALA A 95 5.50 -7.27 5.08
C ALA A 95 5.87 -6.50 3.79
N GLN A 96 4.90 -6.18 2.94
CA GLN A 96 5.14 -5.41 1.73
C GLN A 96 5.55 -3.95 2.04
N ILE A 97 4.91 -3.30 3.03
CA ILE A 97 5.30 -1.96 3.48
C ILE A 97 6.74 -1.94 3.99
N LEU A 98 7.11 -2.92 4.83
CA LEU A 98 8.49 -3.07 5.29
C LEU A 98 9.46 -3.27 4.10
N ALA A 99 9.08 -4.08 3.11
CA ALA A 99 9.89 -4.31 1.93
C ALA A 99 10.11 -3.03 1.12
N ILE A 100 9.06 -2.27 0.80
CA ILE A 100 9.20 -1.04 0.01
C ILE A 100 9.93 0.06 0.78
N TYR A 101 9.76 0.12 2.10
CA TYR A 101 10.51 1.05 2.96
C TYR A 101 12.01 0.74 2.94
N ASN A 102 12.37 -0.55 3.09
CA ASN A 102 13.76 -0.97 3.03
C ASN A 102 14.37 -0.75 1.63
N VAL A 103 13.60 -0.96 0.56
CA VAL A 103 14.04 -0.64 -0.80
C VAL A 103 14.30 0.85 -0.94
N ALA A 104 13.34 1.71 -0.57
CA ALA A 104 13.51 3.16 -0.64
C ALA A 104 14.74 3.64 0.16
N GLN A 105 14.91 3.13 1.38
CA GLN A 105 16.05 3.48 2.23
C GLN A 105 17.39 3.06 1.60
N ARG A 106 17.46 1.88 0.99
CA ARG A 106 18.67 1.40 0.28
C ARG A 106 18.93 2.16 -1.02
N LEU A 107 17.89 2.64 -1.71
CA LEU A 107 18.07 3.48 -2.90
C LEU A 107 18.61 4.87 -2.50
N ASP A 108 18.12 5.43 -1.38
CA ASP A 108 18.56 6.73 -0.86
C ASP A 108 19.99 6.69 -0.31
N TYR A 109 20.30 5.61 0.39
CA TYR A 109 21.59 5.39 1.03
C TYR A 109 22.06 3.94 0.85
N PRO A 110 22.66 3.59 -0.31
CA PRO A 110 23.08 2.22 -0.61
C PRO A 110 24.16 1.66 0.34
N ALA A 111 24.89 2.55 0.99
CA ALA A 111 25.92 2.23 1.96
C ALA A 111 25.39 1.96 3.38
N LEU A 112 24.08 2.11 3.62
CA LEU A 112 23.49 1.99 4.95
C LEU A 112 23.87 0.68 5.63
N GLY A 113 24.49 0.77 6.81
CA GLY A 113 24.81 -0.39 7.64
C GLY A 113 26.02 -1.20 7.13
N LEU A 114 26.76 -0.71 6.13
CA LEU A 114 28.02 -1.30 5.67
C LEU A 114 29.25 -0.72 6.38
N GLY A 115 29.04 0.15 7.38
CA GLY A 115 30.13 0.83 8.10
C GLY A 115 30.82 1.92 7.28
N TRP A 116 30.19 2.35 6.19
CA TRP A 116 30.61 3.47 5.33
C TRP A 116 29.92 4.78 5.73
N ASP A 117 29.41 4.82 6.96
CA ASP A 117 28.74 5.98 7.56
C ASP A 117 29.76 7.01 8.10
N LEU A 118 31.03 6.87 7.70
CA LEU A 118 32.13 7.73 8.11
C LEU A 118 32.19 8.96 7.18
N PRO A 119 32.52 10.16 7.71
CA PRO A 119 32.62 11.39 6.92
C PRO A 119 33.57 11.31 5.71
N GLU A 120 34.52 10.37 5.76
CA GLU A 120 35.56 10.17 4.74
C GLU A 120 35.21 9.08 3.71
N ALA A 121 34.11 8.34 3.91
CA ALA A 121 33.73 7.25 3.03
C ALA A 121 33.06 7.76 1.75
N ALA A 122 33.43 7.17 0.60
CA ALA A 122 32.77 7.43 -0.65
C ALA A 122 31.32 6.91 -0.57
N THR A 123 30.36 7.83 -0.48
CA THR A 123 28.93 7.47 -0.44
C THR A 123 28.38 7.37 -1.86
N PRO A 124 28.02 6.16 -2.34
CA PRO A 124 27.36 6.02 -3.63
C PRO A 124 25.96 6.62 -3.58
N HIS A 125 25.52 7.20 -4.70
CA HIS A 125 24.15 7.71 -4.87
C HIS A 125 23.60 7.30 -6.23
N LEU A 126 22.29 7.03 -6.27
CA LEU A 126 21.59 6.84 -7.52
C LEU A 126 21.32 8.17 -8.20
N ALA A 127 21.45 8.16 -9.52
CA ALA A 127 21.22 9.31 -10.37
C ALA A 127 20.48 8.89 -11.65
N CYS A 128 19.68 9.79 -12.21
CA CYS A 128 19.03 9.63 -13.51
C CYS A 128 19.76 10.43 -14.59
N VAL A 129 19.72 9.91 -15.80
CA VAL A 129 20.31 10.52 -17.01
C VAL A 129 19.26 10.46 -18.12
N SER A 130 19.19 11.51 -18.96
CA SER A 130 18.37 11.50 -20.17
C SER A 130 19.23 11.11 -21.38
N GLU A 131 18.81 10.08 -22.12
CA GLU A 131 19.44 9.72 -23.39
C GLU A 131 19.15 10.73 -24.51
N ALA A 132 18.09 11.54 -24.35
CA ALA A 132 17.63 12.49 -25.37
C ALA A 132 18.41 13.82 -25.39
N ALA A 133 19.33 14.06 -24.44
CA ALA A 133 20.09 15.30 -24.34
C ALA A 133 21.53 15.09 -23.86
N PRO A 134 22.46 14.64 -24.72
CA PRO A 134 23.89 14.68 -24.44
C PRO A 134 24.44 16.10 -24.68
N ASN A 135 23.80 17.12 -24.11
CA ASN A 135 24.26 18.50 -24.28
C ASN A 135 25.06 18.93 -23.05
N ALA A 136 26.25 19.48 -23.28
CA ALA A 136 27.28 19.84 -22.29
C ALA A 136 26.85 20.83 -21.18
N THR A 137 25.59 21.27 -21.17
CA THR A 137 25.00 22.25 -20.25
C THR A 137 24.08 21.64 -19.19
N GLN A 138 23.71 20.36 -19.28
CA GLN A 138 23.06 19.65 -18.18
C GLN A 138 24.07 18.74 -17.46
N PRO A 139 24.00 18.59 -16.13
CA PRO A 139 24.85 17.62 -15.44
C PRO A 139 24.58 16.22 -16.02
N LEU A 140 25.64 15.53 -16.42
CA LEU A 140 25.62 14.22 -17.08
C LEU A 140 24.80 13.17 -16.30
N ALA A 141 24.61 13.38 -14.99
CA ALA A 141 23.71 12.63 -14.14
C ALA A 141 23.14 13.53 -13.03
N GLN A 142 21.83 13.41 -12.77
CA GLN A 142 21.15 14.13 -11.69
C GLN A 142 20.84 13.17 -10.54
N ARG A 143 21.35 13.46 -9.34
CA ARG A 143 21.04 12.67 -8.14
C ARG A 143 19.53 12.60 -7.92
N LEU A 144 19.01 11.40 -7.65
CA LEU A 144 17.59 11.20 -7.34
C LEU A 144 17.20 11.93 -6.04
N HIS A 145 15.94 12.36 -5.95
CA HIS A 145 15.36 12.76 -4.67
C HIS A 145 15.30 11.56 -3.72
N ALA A 146 15.39 11.83 -2.42
CA ALA A 146 15.26 10.80 -1.41
C ALA A 146 13.81 10.30 -1.35
N LEU A 147 13.60 9.00 -1.51
CA LEU A 147 12.30 8.34 -1.53
C LEU A 147 11.75 8.09 -0.13
N ALA A 148 12.59 7.59 0.79
CA ALA A 148 12.17 7.12 2.10
C ALA A 148 11.46 8.19 2.96
N PRO A 149 11.88 9.48 2.96
CA PRO A 149 11.20 10.52 3.72
C PRO A 149 9.74 10.77 3.30
N GLU A 150 9.42 10.56 2.02
CA GLU A 150 8.07 10.80 1.49
C GLU A 150 7.24 9.52 1.38
N LEU A 151 7.88 8.34 1.37
CA LEU A 151 7.25 7.08 1.01
C LEU A 151 5.93 6.81 1.74
N LEU A 152 5.93 6.88 3.07
CA LEU A 152 4.71 6.61 3.86
C LEU A 152 3.64 7.67 3.64
N GLY A 153 4.02 8.93 3.44
CA GLY A 153 3.09 10.00 3.09
C GLY A 153 2.44 9.83 1.71
N ARG A 154 3.00 8.96 0.86
CA ARG A 154 2.42 8.58 -0.44
C ARG A 154 1.53 7.34 -0.38
N ASP A 155 1.25 6.78 0.79
CA ASP A 155 0.26 5.71 0.94
C ASP A 155 -1.09 6.16 0.33
N PRO A 156 -1.58 5.51 -0.74
CA PRO A 156 -2.85 5.89 -1.38
C PRO A 156 -4.04 5.83 -0.41
N SER A 157 -3.91 5.05 0.66
CA SER A 157 -4.94 4.89 1.66
C SER A 157 -4.94 5.97 2.75
N GLY A 158 -3.92 6.83 2.77
CA GLY A 158 -3.73 7.89 3.76
C GLY A 158 -3.32 7.39 5.15
N ARG A 159 -3.04 6.09 5.31
CA ARG A 159 -2.73 5.46 6.61
C ARG A 159 -1.24 5.37 6.93
N PHE A 160 -0.39 5.98 6.12
CA PHE A 160 1.06 5.99 6.34
C PHE A 160 1.68 4.60 6.51
N GLY A 161 1.16 3.61 5.75
CA GLY A 161 1.61 2.22 5.82
C GLY A 161 0.85 1.35 6.84
N GLU A 162 0.05 1.94 7.71
CA GLU A 162 -0.75 1.15 8.66
C GLU A 162 -1.80 0.30 7.91
N PRO A 163 -1.90 -0.99 8.25
CA PRO A 163 -2.93 -1.84 7.68
C PRO A 163 -4.32 -1.38 8.11
N ARG A 164 -5.30 -1.57 7.23
CA ARG A 164 -6.69 -1.29 7.59
C ARG A 164 -7.09 -2.21 8.75
N PRO A 165 -7.75 -1.69 9.80
CA PRO A 165 -8.19 -2.50 10.92
C PRO A 165 -8.97 -3.75 10.46
N LEU A 166 -8.68 -4.90 11.08
CA LEU A 166 -9.33 -6.18 10.75
C LEU A 166 -10.85 -6.06 10.74
N ALA A 167 -11.42 -5.41 11.76
CA ALA A 167 -12.86 -5.19 11.86
C ALA A 167 -13.43 -4.51 10.60
N LEU A 168 -12.77 -3.48 10.08
CA LEU A 168 -13.28 -2.78 8.89
C LEU A 168 -13.22 -3.65 7.62
N ARG A 169 -12.20 -4.49 7.50
CA ARG A 169 -12.06 -5.44 6.38
C ARG A 169 -13.13 -6.52 6.43
N GLN A 170 -13.30 -7.15 7.60
CA GLN A 170 -14.34 -8.15 7.83
C GLN A 170 -15.75 -7.56 7.63
N TRP A 171 -16.02 -6.36 8.16
CA TRP A 171 -17.30 -5.67 7.94
C TRP A 171 -17.56 -5.39 6.47
N GLN A 172 -16.55 -4.95 5.72
CA GLN A 172 -16.71 -4.68 4.30
C GLN A 172 -17.00 -5.95 3.49
N ALA A 173 -16.40 -7.07 3.89
CA ALA A 173 -16.59 -8.38 3.29
C ALA A 173 -17.97 -9.00 3.55
N LEU A 174 -18.73 -8.49 4.53
CA LEU A 174 -20.08 -8.95 4.80
C LEU A 174 -21.01 -8.70 3.61
N PRO A 175 -22.01 -9.58 3.39
CA PRO A 175 -23.09 -9.30 2.46
C PRO A 175 -23.80 -7.99 2.79
N ASP A 176 -24.42 -7.35 1.79
CA ASP A 176 -25.00 -6.01 1.94
C ASP A 176 -25.98 -5.92 3.11
N ALA A 177 -26.95 -6.83 3.19
CA ALA A 177 -27.99 -6.81 4.23
C ALA A 177 -27.43 -6.80 5.67
N PRO A 178 -26.56 -7.74 6.09
CA PRO A 178 -25.95 -7.68 7.42
C PRO A 178 -25.00 -6.51 7.60
N ARG A 179 -24.25 -6.10 6.56
CA ARG A 179 -23.34 -4.96 6.62
C ARG A 179 -24.09 -3.66 6.92
N GLU A 180 -25.18 -3.41 6.21
CA GLU A 180 -26.10 -2.28 6.42
C GLU A 180 -26.73 -2.33 7.80
N ARG A 181 -27.23 -3.49 8.23
CA ARG A 181 -27.90 -3.61 9.52
C ARG A 181 -26.95 -3.34 10.69
N ILE A 182 -25.73 -3.89 10.64
CA ILE A 182 -24.69 -3.59 11.64
C ILE A 182 -24.39 -2.10 11.63
N ARG A 183 -24.23 -1.46 10.46
CA ARG A 183 -23.97 -0.02 10.36
C ARG A 183 -25.05 0.82 11.03
N THR A 184 -26.33 0.53 10.76
CA THR A 184 -27.46 1.20 11.40
C THR A 184 -27.42 1.04 12.92
N LEU A 185 -27.23 -0.18 13.43
CA LEU A 185 -27.16 -0.43 14.87
C LEU A 185 -25.99 0.32 15.53
N VAL A 186 -24.84 0.42 14.86
CA VAL A 186 -23.70 1.20 15.37
C VAL A 186 -24.00 2.69 15.41
N GLN A 187 -24.65 3.24 14.38
CA GLN A 187 -25.04 4.65 14.32
C GLN A 187 -26.12 5.01 15.36
N GLU A 188 -27.02 4.07 15.66
CA GLU A 188 -28.07 4.19 16.69
C GLU A 188 -27.54 3.88 18.12
N ASN A 189 -26.24 3.60 18.28
CA ASN A 189 -25.60 3.21 19.55
C ASN A 189 -26.12 1.90 20.18
N HIS A 190 -26.71 1.01 19.39
CA HIS A 190 -27.13 -0.34 19.81
C HIS A 190 -25.96 -1.34 19.84
N ARG A 191 -24.91 -1.02 20.60
CA ARG A 191 -23.62 -1.74 20.63
C ARG A 191 -23.74 -3.25 20.84
N ALA A 192 -24.52 -3.69 21.83
CA ALA A 192 -24.65 -5.11 22.16
C ALA A 192 -25.37 -5.89 21.04
N GLN A 193 -26.38 -5.29 20.40
CA GLN A 193 -27.10 -5.91 19.29
C GLN A 193 -26.21 -5.98 18.04
N ALA A 194 -25.45 -4.91 17.75
CA ALA A 194 -24.47 -4.91 16.68
C ALA A 194 -23.42 -6.00 16.87
N ALA A 195 -22.90 -6.18 18.09
CA ALA A 195 -21.91 -7.22 18.39
C ALA A 195 -22.48 -8.64 18.32
N ALA A 196 -23.73 -8.84 18.74
CA ALA A 196 -24.42 -10.12 18.58
C ALA A 196 -24.58 -10.47 17.08
N MET A 197 -24.99 -9.50 16.26
CA MET A 197 -25.10 -9.68 14.81
C MET A 197 -23.75 -9.90 14.15
N TRP A 198 -22.71 -9.18 14.57
CA TRP A 198 -21.34 -9.41 14.13
C TRP A 198 -20.91 -10.85 14.36
N ARG A 199 -21.13 -11.36 15.58
CA ARG A 199 -20.78 -12.75 15.95
C ARG A 199 -21.51 -13.77 15.10
N GLN A 200 -22.75 -13.51 14.69
CA GLN A 200 -23.52 -14.42 13.83
C GLN A 200 -22.91 -14.57 12.43
N HIS A 201 -22.28 -13.51 11.90
CA HIS A 201 -21.76 -13.51 10.53
C HIS A 201 -20.26 -13.71 10.43
N VAL A 202 -19.49 -13.20 11.39
CA VAL A 202 -18.01 -13.25 11.41
C VAL A 202 -17.51 -14.29 12.41
N GLY A 203 -18.26 -14.57 13.48
CA GLY A 203 -17.84 -15.45 14.56
C GLY A 203 -16.97 -14.76 15.62
N GLY A 204 -16.31 -15.57 16.45
CA GLY A 204 -15.41 -15.12 17.50
C GLY A 204 -16.05 -14.87 18.87
N GLU A 205 -15.22 -14.45 19.81
CA GLU A 205 -15.60 -14.15 21.19
C GLU A 205 -16.37 -12.83 21.28
N LEU A 206 -17.32 -12.76 22.23
CA LEU A 206 -18.16 -11.57 22.39
C LEU A 206 -17.33 -10.29 22.62
N ARG A 207 -16.24 -10.39 23.38
CA ARG A 207 -15.33 -9.26 23.62
C ARG A 207 -14.70 -8.75 22.32
N ALA A 208 -14.28 -9.66 21.42
CA ALA A 208 -13.71 -9.28 20.13
C ALA A 208 -14.77 -8.62 19.24
N CYS A 209 -15.99 -9.14 19.22
CA CYS A 209 -17.11 -8.56 18.48
C CYS A 209 -17.45 -7.14 18.96
N LEU A 210 -17.44 -6.92 20.28
CA LEU A 210 -17.66 -5.60 20.87
C LEU A 210 -16.56 -4.61 20.49
N ASN A 211 -15.30 -5.03 20.53
CA ASN A 211 -14.18 -4.20 20.08
C ASN A 211 -14.28 -3.86 18.59
N ALA A 212 -14.68 -4.82 17.75
CA ALA A 212 -14.87 -4.60 16.32
C ALA A 212 -15.95 -3.56 16.02
N VAL A 213 -17.06 -3.59 16.78
CA VAL A 213 -18.11 -2.58 16.74
C VAL A 213 -17.59 -1.19 17.13
N ASP A 214 -16.74 -1.10 18.15
CA ASP A 214 -16.15 0.18 18.57
C ASP A 214 -15.20 0.76 17.52
N VAL A 215 -14.38 -0.09 16.88
CA VAL A 215 -13.53 0.29 15.74
C VAL A 215 -14.38 0.80 14.57
N LEU A 216 -15.45 0.07 14.22
CA LEU A 216 -16.36 0.48 13.15
C LEU A 216 -17.03 1.82 13.48
N LYS A 217 -17.42 2.04 14.74
CA LYS A 217 -18.02 3.31 15.19
C LYS A 217 -17.08 4.48 14.95
N GLY A 218 -15.81 4.35 15.34
CA GLY A 218 -14.79 5.38 15.11
C GLY A 218 -14.64 5.72 13.63
N ALA A 219 -14.48 4.70 12.78
CA ALA A 219 -14.34 4.89 11.34
C ALA A 219 -15.56 5.53 10.68
N LEU A 220 -16.79 5.19 11.11
CA LEU A 220 -18.02 5.79 10.58
C LEU A 220 -18.20 7.26 10.99
N GLN A 221 -17.53 7.72 12.04
CA GLN A 221 -17.56 9.13 12.46
C GLN A 221 -16.60 10.00 11.64
N GLU A 222 -15.49 9.44 11.16
CA GLU A 222 -14.51 10.14 10.31
C GLU A 222 -15.01 10.40 8.88
N ILE A 223 -16.06 9.71 8.44
CA ILE A 223 -16.65 9.83 7.09
C ILE A 223 -17.74 10.92 7.02
N ARG A 224 -18.15 11.51 8.16
CA ARG A 224 -19.18 12.57 8.23
C ARG A 224 -18.56 13.96 8.17
#